data_AF-X0VUZ9-F1
#
_entry.id   AF-X0VUZ9-F1
#
_cell.length_a   1.000
_cell.length_b   1.000
_cell.length_c   1.000
_cell.angle_alpha   90.00
_cell.angle_beta   90.00
_cell.angle_gamma   90.00
#
_symmetry.space_group_name_H-M   'P 1'
#
loop_
_entity.id
_entity.type
_entity.pdbx_description
1 polymer ?
#
loop_
_entity_poly.entity_id
_entity_poly.type
_entity_poly.pdbx_seq_one_letter_code
_entity_poly.pdbx_strand_id
1 'polypeptide(L)'
;EMEPSLSALVIASHVKEGLELAKKNKLPKDITDIIAQHHGTNLITYFFHRAVKENGSNVDAVAEENFRYSGPKPQTKEAGIILLADSLEAATRSLTNPTATRIKTLVKEIVQRNLENGQLEECDLTLKDLEKIGDSFSRILTGMFHSRVEYPDEDLIKKIKEEKKKNGNTNKKSTKNKKGKSKKNRKNNQKGSAKSKG
;
A
#
# COMPACT_ATOMS: atom_id res chain seq x y z
N GLU A 1 23.58 -15.97 18.41
CA GLU A 1 23.21 -14.74 17.67
C GLU A 1 24.13 -13.61 18.08
N MET A 2 24.32 -12.62 17.20
CA MET A 2 25.08 -11.39 17.50
C MET A 2 24.26 -10.46 18.39
N GLU A 3 24.90 -9.69 19.26
CA GLU A 3 24.24 -8.70 20.13
C GLU A 3 23.44 -7.66 19.29
N PRO A 4 22.24 -7.22 19.74
CA PRO A 4 21.39 -6.28 19.00
C PRO A 4 22.07 -5.00 18.54
N SER A 5 22.80 -4.30 19.41
CA SER A 5 23.46 -3.04 19.06
C SER A 5 24.56 -3.24 18.02
N LEU A 6 25.31 -4.34 18.11
CA LEU A 6 26.30 -4.70 17.10
C LEU A 6 25.66 -5.03 15.75
N SER A 7 24.51 -5.71 15.77
CA SER A 7 23.76 -6.02 14.54
C SER A 7 23.20 -4.74 13.89
N ALA A 8 22.70 -3.80 14.71
CA ALA A 8 22.26 -2.48 14.25
C ALA A 8 23.42 -1.69 13.64
N LEU A 9 24.60 -1.72 14.25
CA LEU A 9 25.81 -1.08 13.73
C LEU A 9 26.25 -1.65 12.37
N VAL A 10 26.23 -2.98 12.22
CA VAL A 10 26.53 -3.64 10.94
C VAL A 10 25.52 -3.25 9.87
N ILE A 11 24.24 -3.10 10.22
CA ILE A 11 23.25 -2.60 9.26
C ILE A 11 23.53 -1.15 8.92
N ALA A 12 23.78 -0.28 9.90
CA ALA A 12 24.06 1.12 9.66
C ALA A 12 25.32 1.36 8.79
N SER A 13 26.29 0.43 8.80
CA SER A 13 27.53 0.58 8.03
C SER A 13 27.32 0.61 6.51
N HIS A 14 26.20 0.08 6.00
CA HIS A 14 25.92 0.08 4.56
C HIS A 14 25.90 1.50 3.96
N VAL A 15 25.51 2.51 4.75
CA VAL A 15 25.53 3.91 4.31
C VAL A 15 26.98 4.35 4.05
N LYS A 16 27.88 4.09 5.01
CA LYS A 16 29.30 4.42 4.89
C LYS A 16 29.95 3.67 3.73
N GLU A 17 29.66 2.38 3.59
CA GLU A 17 30.16 1.56 2.48
C GLU A 17 29.65 2.07 1.13
N GLY A 18 28.37 2.46 1.05
CA GLY A 18 27.77 3.07 -0.13
C GLY A 18 28.45 4.39 -0.50
N LEU A 19 28.78 5.24 0.47
CA LEU A 19 29.50 6.49 0.26
C LEU A 19 30.93 6.26 -0.25
N GLU A 20 31.67 5.32 0.33
CA GLU A 20 33.00 4.96 -0.15
C GLU A 20 32.97 4.41 -1.57
N LEU A 21 31.98 3.58 -1.90
CA LEU A 21 31.79 3.06 -3.25
C LEU A 21 31.43 4.18 -4.24
N ALA A 22 30.53 5.08 -3.85
CA ALA A 22 30.13 6.22 -4.68
C ALA A 22 31.31 7.15 -4.96
N LYS A 23 32.14 7.42 -3.94
CA LYS A 23 33.39 8.20 -4.06
C LYS A 23 34.39 7.54 -4.99
N LYS A 24 34.60 6.22 -4.86
CA LYS A 24 35.49 5.44 -5.73
C LYS A 24 35.05 5.53 -7.20
N ASN A 25 33.75 5.52 -7.45
CA ASN A 25 33.16 5.61 -8.79
C ASN A 25 32.90 7.05 -9.26
N LYS A 26 33.29 8.06 -8.47
CA LYS A 26 33.12 9.49 -8.77
C LYS A 26 31.67 9.85 -9.10
N LEU A 27 30.72 9.30 -8.35
CA LEU A 27 29.31 9.64 -8.51
C LEU A 27 29.06 11.12 -8.16
N PRO A 28 28.08 11.77 -8.81
CA PRO A 28 27.73 13.16 -8.50
C PRO A 28 27.29 13.34 -7.05
N LYS A 29 27.42 14.58 -6.56
CA LYS A 29 27.05 14.96 -5.18
C LYS A 29 25.60 14.59 -4.86
N ASP A 30 24.69 14.81 -5.79
CA ASP A 30 23.26 14.53 -5.58
C ASP A 30 23.01 13.05 -5.25
N ILE A 31 23.78 12.13 -5.84
CA ILE A 31 23.68 10.70 -5.56
C ILE A 31 24.32 10.35 -4.21
N THR A 32 25.50 10.91 -3.92
CA THR A 32 26.16 10.69 -2.62
C THR A 32 25.32 11.23 -1.47
N ASP A 33 24.63 12.35 -1.68
CA ASP A 33 23.74 12.95 -0.69
C ASP A 33 22.55 12.04 -0.42
N ILE A 34 21.91 11.48 -1.45
CA ILE A 34 20.83 10.50 -1.28
C ILE A 34 21.32 9.27 -0.52
N ILE A 35 22.51 8.74 -0.83
CA ILE A 35 23.09 7.60 -0.09
C ILE A 35 23.24 7.95 1.39
N ALA A 36 23.73 9.14 1.73
CA ALA A 36 23.87 9.55 3.12
C ALA A 36 22.53 9.75 3.84
N GLN A 37 21.50 10.23 3.12
CA GLN A 37 20.28 10.78 3.71
C GLN A 37 19.06 9.85 3.66
N HIS A 38 19.07 8.78 2.86
CA HIS A 38 17.86 8.00 2.56
C HIS A 38 17.20 7.35 3.79
N HIS A 39 17.94 7.10 4.87
CA HIS A 39 17.34 6.66 6.14
C HIS A 39 17.16 7.79 7.16
N GLY A 40 17.72 8.97 6.90
CA GLY A 40 17.76 10.07 7.86
C GLY A 40 18.38 9.62 9.18
N THR A 41 17.66 9.87 10.26
CA THR A 41 18.02 9.45 11.62
C THR A 41 17.05 8.40 12.16
N ASN A 42 16.39 7.66 11.26
CA ASN A 42 15.40 6.66 11.64
C ASN A 42 15.98 5.58 12.56
N LEU A 43 15.09 5.00 13.36
CA LEU A 43 15.39 3.91 14.27
C LEU A 43 15.41 2.57 13.52
N ILE A 44 16.47 1.79 13.71
CA ILE A 44 16.60 0.41 13.27
C ILE A 44 15.72 -0.47 14.20
N THR A 45 14.42 -0.37 13.93
CA THR A 45 13.34 -0.74 14.85
C THR A 45 13.39 -2.21 15.29
N TYR A 46 13.78 -3.12 14.39
CA TYR A 46 13.85 -4.55 14.69
C TYR A 46 14.85 -4.85 15.81
N PHE A 47 16.09 -4.34 15.69
CA PHE A 47 17.13 -4.59 16.68
C PHE A 47 16.90 -3.83 17.97
N PHE A 48 16.33 -2.62 17.89
CA PHE A 48 15.90 -1.89 19.08
C PHE A 48 14.86 -2.68 19.88
N HIS A 49 13.79 -3.16 19.24
CA HIS A 49 12.78 -3.99 19.91
C HIS A 49 13.35 -5.29 20.48
N ARG A 50 14.32 -5.90 19.79
CA ARG A 50 15.02 -7.09 20.30
C ARG A 50 15.81 -6.75 21.57
N ALA A 51 16.56 -5.66 21.58
CA ALA A 51 17.31 -5.19 22.74
C ALA A 51 16.39 -4.88 23.93
N VAL A 52 15.25 -4.21 23.70
CA VAL A 52 14.26 -3.92 24.74
C VAL A 52 13.72 -5.22 25.34
N LYS A 53 13.39 -6.20 24.49
CA LYS A 53 12.91 -7.50 24.94
C LYS A 53 13.95 -8.26 25.77
N GLU A 54 15.22 -8.23 25.35
CA GLU A 54 16.34 -8.85 26.09
C GLU A 54 16.59 -8.16 27.44
N ASN A 55 16.29 -6.87 27.57
CA ASN A 55 16.36 -6.09 28.81
C ASN A 55 15.03 -6.08 29.60
N GLY A 56 14.30 -7.20 29.58
CA GLY A 56 13.08 -7.36 30.39
C GLY A 56 11.89 -6.52 29.93
N SER A 57 11.85 -6.13 28.64
CA SER A 57 10.85 -5.22 28.08
C SER A 57 10.86 -3.81 28.68
N ASN A 58 11.98 -3.39 29.27
CA ASN A 58 12.20 -2.03 29.73
C ASN A 58 12.83 -1.19 28.62
N VAL A 59 12.06 -0.26 28.05
CA VAL A 59 12.52 0.63 26.98
C VAL A 59 13.62 1.56 27.48
N ASP A 60 13.51 2.06 28.71
CA ASP A 60 14.45 3.02 29.30
C ASP A 60 15.82 2.41 29.62
N ALA A 61 15.91 1.07 29.61
CA ALA A 61 17.17 0.35 29.78
C ALA A 61 18.01 0.28 28.49
N VAL A 62 17.45 0.70 27.34
CA VAL A 62 18.10 0.62 26.04
C VAL A 62 18.33 2.01 25.48
N ALA A 63 19.60 2.36 25.31
CA ALA A 63 20.04 3.58 24.64
C ALA A 63 19.61 3.57 23.16
N GLU A 64 18.59 4.35 22.82
CA GLU A 64 18.00 4.42 21.48
C GLU A 64 19.00 4.90 20.41
N GLU A 65 19.94 5.76 20.80
CA GLU A 65 21.01 6.30 19.94
C GLU A 65 21.87 5.20 19.30
N ASN A 66 22.03 4.06 19.98
CA ASN A 66 22.80 2.91 19.46
C ASN A 66 22.10 2.18 18.31
N PHE A 67 20.84 2.52 18.06
CA PHE A 67 20.00 1.89 17.04
C PHE A 67 19.53 2.88 15.98
N ARG A 68 20.03 4.12 15.98
CA ARG A 68 19.66 5.13 14.98
C ARG A 68 20.72 5.24 13.90
N TYR A 69 20.27 5.53 12.68
CA TYR A 69 21.17 5.99 11.63
C TYR A 69 21.80 7.33 12.02
N SER A 70 23.05 7.55 11.61
CA SER A 70 23.80 8.78 11.92
C SER A 70 23.27 10.03 11.20
N GLY A 71 22.41 9.85 10.20
CA GLY A 71 21.97 10.94 9.32
C GLY A 71 23.05 11.42 8.35
N PRO A 72 22.88 12.62 7.77
CA PRO A 72 21.89 13.64 8.16
C PRO A 72 20.46 13.31 7.73
N LYS A 73 19.47 14.07 8.25
CA LYS A 73 18.10 14.04 7.71
C LYS A 73 18.11 14.49 6.23
N PRO A 74 17.09 14.12 5.43
CA PRO A 74 16.91 14.67 4.09
C PRO A 74 17.07 16.19 4.04
N GLN A 75 17.94 16.67 3.15
CA GLN A 75 18.20 18.10 2.91
C GLN A 75 17.47 18.64 1.68
N THR A 76 16.90 17.75 0.87
CA THR A 76 16.19 18.09 -0.37
C THR A 76 14.86 17.35 -0.45
N LYS A 77 13.96 17.84 -1.32
CA LYS A 77 12.67 17.18 -1.56
C LYS A 77 12.85 15.77 -2.08
N GLU A 78 13.83 15.58 -2.97
CA GLU A 78 14.18 14.29 -3.58
C GLU A 78 14.63 13.30 -2.51
N ALA A 79 15.54 13.70 -1.61
CA ALA A 79 15.98 12.86 -0.50
C ALA A 79 14.81 12.49 0.43
N GLY A 80 13.89 13.43 0.69
CA GLY A 80 12.70 13.18 1.49
C GLY A 80 11.75 12.17 0.83
N ILE A 81 11.56 12.26 -0.49
CA ILE A 81 10.77 11.29 -1.27
C ILE A 81 11.44 9.91 -1.23
N ILE A 82 12.76 9.83 -1.37
CA ILE A 82 13.50 8.56 -1.32
C ILE A 82 13.36 7.91 0.07
N LEU A 83 13.47 8.69 1.15
CA LEU A 83 13.28 8.19 2.51
C LEU A 83 11.88 7.61 2.73
N LEU A 84 10.84 8.29 2.21
CA LEU A 84 9.47 7.78 2.26
C LEU A 84 9.31 6.52 1.41
N ALA A 85 9.93 6.47 0.23
CA ALA A 85 9.87 5.31 -0.65
C ALA A 85 10.50 4.08 0.01
N ASP A 86 11.69 4.22 0.60
CA ASP A 86 12.39 3.16 1.32
C ASP A 86 11.56 2.63 2.50
N SER A 87 11.03 3.55 3.32
CA SER A 87 10.16 3.21 4.45
C SER A 87 8.92 2.43 4.01
N LEU A 88 8.31 2.81 2.88
CA LEU A 88 7.14 2.14 2.33
C LEU A 88 7.48 0.77 1.73
N GLU A 89 8.59 0.66 1.00
CA GLU A 89 9.06 -0.60 0.44
C GLU A 89 9.26 -1.62 1.57
N ALA A 90 9.98 -1.24 2.63
CA ALA A 90 10.21 -2.08 3.79
C ALA A 90 8.90 -2.48 4.48
N ALA A 91 7.98 -1.53 4.70
CA ALA A 91 6.71 -1.81 5.37
C ALA A 91 5.79 -2.72 4.55
N THR A 92 5.74 -2.53 3.22
CA THR A 92 4.87 -3.30 2.33
C THR A 92 5.28 -4.77 2.19
N ARG A 93 6.57 -5.11 2.38
CA ARG A 93 7.04 -6.51 2.40
C ARG A 93 6.36 -7.37 3.48
N SER A 94 5.92 -6.74 4.57
CA SER A 94 5.23 -7.40 5.68
C SER A 94 3.70 -7.45 5.53
N LEU A 95 3.14 -6.82 4.49
CA LEU A 95 1.70 -6.66 4.35
C LEU A 95 1.04 -7.95 3.82
N THR A 96 0.29 -8.61 4.69
CA THR A 96 -0.57 -9.75 4.29
C THR A 96 -1.86 -9.24 3.66
N ASN A 97 -2.26 -9.77 2.51
CA ASN A 97 -3.47 -9.36 1.77
C ASN A 97 -3.57 -7.85 1.49
N PRO A 98 -2.76 -7.33 0.55
CA PRO A 98 -2.62 -5.91 0.25
C PRO A 98 -3.81 -5.37 -0.57
N THR A 99 -4.92 -5.07 0.09
CA THR A 99 -6.05 -4.37 -0.56
C THR A 99 -5.75 -2.88 -0.77
N ALA A 100 -6.39 -2.24 -1.75
CA ALA A 100 -6.18 -0.82 -2.05
C ALA A 100 -6.39 0.08 -0.81
N THR A 101 -7.41 -0.23 0.02
CA THR A 101 -7.66 0.49 1.28
C THR A 101 -6.51 0.33 2.27
N ARG A 102 -6.00 -0.90 2.45
CA ARG A 102 -4.90 -1.16 3.40
C ARG A 102 -3.59 -0.52 2.95
N ILE A 103 -3.32 -0.51 1.64
CA ILE A 103 -2.18 0.20 1.06
C ILE A 103 -2.30 1.69 1.32
N LYS A 104 -3.46 2.30 1.06
CA LYS A 104 -3.67 3.73 1.30
C LYS A 104 -3.50 4.10 2.77
N THR A 105 -4.03 3.28 3.68
CA THR A 105 -3.83 3.45 5.13
C THR A 105 -2.35 3.36 5.49
N LEU A 106 -1.65 2.33 5.03
CA LEU A 106 -0.22 2.15 5.28
C LEU A 106 0.60 3.35 4.79
N VAL A 107 0.30 3.85 3.58
CA VAL A 107 0.99 5.02 3.04
C VAL A 107 0.81 6.24 3.95
N LYS A 108 -0.42 6.50 4.38
CA LYS A 108 -0.71 7.61 5.29
C LYS A 108 0.01 7.46 6.62
N GLU A 109 0.04 6.27 7.21
CA GLU A 109 0.72 5.99 8.47
C GLU A 109 2.23 6.21 8.39
N ILE A 110 2.88 5.76 7.31
CA ILE A 110 4.32 5.92 7.13
C ILE A 110 4.71 7.38 6.90
N VAL A 111 3.94 8.11 6.09
CA VAL A 111 4.17 9.56 5.87
C VAL A 111 4.00 10.32 7.19
N GLN A 112 2.92 10.04 7.93
CA GLN A 112 2.65 10.69 9.21
C GLN A 112 3.74 10.39 10.24
N ARG A 113 4.17 9.13 10.36
CA ARG A 113 5.25 8.73 11.29
C ARG A 113 6.56 9.46 11.00
N ASN A 114 6.96 9.56 9.74
CA ASN A 114 8.20 10.27 9.39
C ASN A 114 8.10 11.79 9.65
N LEU A 115 6.90 12.37 9.48
CA LEU A 115 6.64 13.75 9.84
C LEU A 115 6.72 13.97 11.35
N GLU A 116 6.06 13.12 12.15
CA GLU A 116 6.05 13.19 13.62
C GLU A 116 7.43 12.95 14.24
N ASN A 117 8.24 12.09 13.61
CA ASN A 117 9.63 11.83 14.02
C ASN A 117 10.62 12.90 13.52
N GLY A 118 10.12 13.99 12.95
CA GLY A 118 10.92 15.11 12.47
C GLY A 118 11.85 14.78 11.30
N GLN A 119 11.67 13.64 10.60
CA GLN A 119 12.60 13.23 9.53
C GLN A 119 12.56 14.17 8.33
N LEU A 120 11.47 14.91 8.14
CA LEU A 120 11.26 15.78 6.99
C LEU A 120 11.48 17.27 7.32
N GLU A 121 11.93 17.60 8.53
CA GLU A 121 12.08 18.99 9.01
C GLU A 121 13.17 19.78 8.29
N GLU A 122 14.17 19.10 7.73
CA GLU A 122 15.33 19.72 7.08
C GLU A 122 15.21 19.72 5.54
N CYS A 123 14.04 19.38 5.01
CA CYS A 123 13.75 19.43 3.58
C CYS A 123 12.49 20.26 3.29
N ASP A 124 12.44 20.90 2.12
CA ASP A 124 11.35 21.81 1.74
C ASP A 124 10.04 21.10 1.29
N LEU A 125 9.75 19.91 1.83
CA LEU A 125 8.49 19.21 1.55
C LEU A 125 7.33 19.86 2.30
N THR A 126 6.38 20.40 1.54
CA THR A 126 5.15 20.97 2.11
C THR A 126 4.12 19.87 2.41
N LEU A 127 3.15 20.13 3.29
CA LEU A 127 2.03 19.21 3.51
C LEU A 127 1.27 18.87 2.22
N LYS A 128 1.18 19.82 1.29
CA LYS A 128 0.60 19.62 -0.05
C LYS A 128 1.45 18.70 -0.92
N ASP A 129 2.77 18.76 -0.79
CA ASP A 129 3.66 17.80 -1.46
C ASP A 129 3.47 16.40 -0.88
N LEU A 130 3.38 16.27 0.46
CA LEU A 130 3.16 14.99 1.13
C LEU A 130 1.83 14.33 0.74
N GLU A 131 0.76 15.10 0.56
CA GLU A 131 -0.52 14.59 0.06
C GLU A 131 -0.38 14.00 -1.36
N LYS A 132 0.26 14.75 -2.28
CA LYS A 132 0.51 14.29 -3.66
C LYS A 132 1.42 13.06 -3.70
N ILE A 133 2.46 13.05 -2.87
CA ILE A 133 3.40 11.94 -2.73
C ILE A 133 2.65 10.70 -2.23
N GLY A 134 1.82 10.85 -1.19
CA GLY A 134 1.00 9.77 -0.63
C GLY A 134 0.00 9.19 -1.62
N ASP A 135 -0.69 10.03 -2.40
CA ASP A 135 -1.58 9.56 -3.45
C ASP A 135 -0.82 8.83 -4.57
N SER A 136 0.36 9.33 -4.95
CA SER A 136 1.22 8.71 -5.96
C SER A 136 1.72 7.34 -5.52
N PHE A 137 2.24 7.22 -4.30
CA PHE A 137 2.65 5.93 -3.73
C PHE A 137 1.48 4.96 -3.60
N SER A 138 0.32 5.43 -3.12
CA SER A 138 -0.87 4.59 -3.00
C SER A 138 -1.26 3.98 -4.34
N ARG A 139 -1.23 4.77 -5.41
CA ARG A 139 -1.52 4.31 -6.78
C ARG A 139 -0.50 3.30 -7.28
N ILE A 140 0.80 3.58 -7.12
CA ILE A 140 1.89 2.71 -7.59
C ILE A 140 1.84 1.37 -6.86
N LEU A 141 1.80 1.40 -5.53
CA LEU A 141 1.75 0.19 -4.70
C LEU A 141 0.49 -0.62 -4.97
N THR A 142 -0.67 0.02 -5.11
CA THR A 142 -1.92 -0.67 -5.50
C THR A 142 -1.73 -1.40 -6.83
N GLY A 143 -1.13 -0.76 -7.84
CA GLY A 143 -0.84 -1.40 -9.12
C GLY A 143 0.13 -2.59 -9.00
N MET A 144 1.18 -2.47 -8.21
CA MET A 144 2.16 -3.54 -7.98
C MET A 144 1.56 -4.76 -7.29
N PHE A 145 0.67 -4.55 -6.31
CA PHE A 145 0.07 -5.63 -5.53
C PHE A 145 -1.23 -6.19 -6.14
N HIS A 146 -1.97 -5.43 -6.95
CA HIS A 146 -3.18 -5.93 -7.64
C HIS A 146 -2.87 -6.60 -8.98
N SER A 147 -1.73 -6.32 -9.62
CA SER A 147 -1.28 -7.07 -10.82
C SER A 147 -0.85 -8.51 -10.51
N ARG A 148 -0.76 -8.88 -9.23
CA ARG A 148 -0.60 -10.27 -8.76
C ARG A 148 -1.92 -10.98 -8.44
N VAL A 149 -3.08 -10.34 -8.62
CA VAL A 149 -4.36 -11.05 -8.48
C VAL A 149 -4.41 -12.10 -9.59
N GLU A 150 -4.32 -13.36 -9.19
CA GLU A 150 -4.42 -14.55 -10.03
C GLU A 150 -5.56 -14.39 -11.04
N TYR A 151 -5.26 -14.75 -12.30
CA TYR A 151 -6.33 -15.06 -13.23
C TYR A 151 -7.24 -16.10 -12.57
N PRO A 152 -8.57 -15.92 -12.57
CA PRO A 152 -9.45 -16.89 -11.97
C PRO A 152 -9.14 -18.27 -12.57
N ASP A 153 -8.76 -19.22 -11.71
CA ASP A 153 -8.49 -20.61 -12.08
C ASP A 153 -9.55 -21.06 -13.09
N GLU A 154 -9.15 -21.71 -14.17
CA GLU A 154 -10.09 -22.25 -15.15
C GLU A 154 -11.13 -23.17 -14.48
N ASP A 155 -10.78 -23.75 -13.33
CA ASP A 155 -11.67 -24.53 -12.46
C ASP A 155 -12.72 -23.69 -11.73
N LEU A 156 -12.42 -22.45 -11.33
CA LEU A 156 -13.40 -21.50 -10.80
C LEU A 156 -14.38 -21.08 -11.90
N ILE A 157 -13.87 -20.84 -13.11
CA ILE A 157 -14.70 -20.53 -14.28
C ILE A 157 -15.56 -21.74 -14.67
N LYS A 158 -15.04 -22.97 -14.59
CA LYS A 158 -15.82 -24.21 -14.81
C LYS A 158 -16.91 -24.38 -13.76
N LYS A 159 -16.61 -24.22 -12.47
CA LYS A 159 -17.61 -24.31 -11.39
C LYS A 159 -18.75 -23.30 -11.58
N ILE A 160 -18.44 -22.05 -11.91
CA ILE A 160 -19.45 -21.02 -12.19
C ILE A 160 -20.29 -21.39 -13.42
N LYS A 161 -19.70 -22.00 -14.46
CA LYS A 161 -20.43 -22.48 -15.64
C LYS A 161 -21.29 -23.72 -15.35
N GLU A 162 -20.85 -24.61 -14.47
CA GLU A 162 -21.59 -25.80 -14.04
C GLU A 162 -22.77 -25.45 -13.12
N GLU A 163 -22.60 -24.49 -12.21
CA GLU A 163 -23.69 -23.98 -11.35
C GLU A 163 -24.77 -23.26 -12.18
N LYS A 164 -24.38 -22.50 -13.20
CA LYS A 164 -25.32 -21.91 -14.16
C LYS A 164 -26.07 -22.94 -14.99
N LYS A 165 -25.46 -24.09 -15.32
CA LYS A 165 -26.14 -25.21 -15.99
C LYS A 165 -27.13 -25.93 -15.08
N LYS A 166 -26.85 -26.05 -13.78
CA LYS A 166 -27.76 -26.68 -12.81
C LYS A 166 -28.99 -25.80 -12.52
N ASN A 167 -28.83 -24.48 -12.43
CA ASN A 167 -29.96 -23.56 -12.19
C ASN A 167 -30.80 -23.23 -13.44
N GLY A 168 -30.34 -23.61 -14.65
CA GLY A 168 -31.05 -23.37 -15.90
C GLY A 168 -32.15 -24.39 -16.25
N ASN A 169 -32.33 -25.46 -15.45
CA ASN A 169 -33.18 -26.59 -15.82
C ASN A 169 -34.51 -26.71 -15.04
N THR A 170 -34.96 -25.62 -14.40
CA THR A 170 -36.22 -25.60 -13.65
C THR A 170 -37.17 -24.51 -14.14
N ASN A 171 -37.44 -24.43 -15.44
CA ASN A 171 -38.74 -23.96 -15.93
C ASN A 171 -38.95 -24.21 -17.43
N LYS A 172 -39.33 -25.43 -17.81
CA LYS A 172 -40.05 -25.65 -19.08
C LYS A 172 -40.88 -26.95 -19.11
N LYS A 173 -42.00 -26.93 -18.40
CA LYS A 173 -43.21 -27.74 -18.73
C LYS A 173 -44.42 -26.87 -18.43
N SER A 174 -44.94 -26.15 -19.41
CA SER A 174 -46.23 -26.42 -20.10
C SER A 174 -46.69 -25.00 -20.54
N THR A 175 -47.28 -24.69 -21.69
CA THR A 175 -48.22 -25.34 -22.59
C THR A 175 -48.15 -24.62 -23.95
N LYS A 176 -48.18 -25.33 -25.08
CA LYS A 176 -48.54 -24.77 -26.39
C LYS A 176 -49.55 -25.70 -27.08
N ASN A 177 -50.81 -25.30 -27.04
CA ASN A 177 -51.92 -25.73 -27.90
C ASN A 177 -52.95 -24.60 -27.76
N LYS A 178 -53.54 -23.95 -28.77
CA LYS A 178 -53.83 -24.30 -30.16
C LYS A 178 -53.84 -23.04 -31.05
N LYS A 179 -53.75 -23.31 -32.35
CA LYS A 179 -53.87 -22.44 -33.53
C LYS A 179 -55.10 -21.50 -33.51
N GLY A 180 -54.86 -20.27 -33.99
CA GLY A 180 -55.55 -19.70 -35.15
C GLY A 180 -56.90 -19.02 -34.96
N LYS A 181 -56.96 -17.69 -35.12
CA LYS A 181 -57.56 -17.01 -36.29
C LYS A 181 -57.59 -15.48 -36.09
N SER A 182 -56.96 -14.81 -37.05
CA SER A 182 -57.40 -13.62 -37.79
C SER A 182 -58.41 -12.63 -37.16
N LYS A 183 -57.99 -11.37 -37.24
CA LYS A 183 -58.74 -10.15 -37.62
C LYS A 183 -59.61 -9.42 -36.58
N LYS A 184 -59.23 -8.13 -36.49
CA LYS A 184 -60.04 -6.90 -36.57
C LYS A 184 -60.40 -6.19 -35.25
N ASN A 185 -59.74 -5.02 -35.15
CA ASN A 185 -60.28 -3.68 -34.91
C ASN A 185 -60.90 -3.32 -33.55
N ARG A 186 -60.36 -2.21 -33.01
CA ARG A 186 -61.04 -0.96 -32.57
C ARG A 186 -62.35 -1.18 -31.78
N LYS A 187 -62.49 -0.66 -30.57
CA LYS A 187 -62.46 0.77 -30.22
C LYS A 187 -62.77 0.90 -28.72
N ASN A 188 -62.23 1.94 -28.07
CA ASN A 188 -62.83 2.74 -26.98
C ASN A 188 -63.34 2.01 -25.71
N ASN A 189 -63.35 2.57 -24.51
CA ASN A 189 -63.26 3.94 -24.01
C ASN A 189 -63.07 3.82 -22.48
N GLN A 190 -62.48 4.86 -21.86
CA GLN A 190 -62.91 5.46 -20.57
C GLN A 190 -63.12 4.55 -19.34
N LYS A 191 -62.78 4.93 -18.11
CA LYS A 191 -62.53 6.21 -17.45
C LYS A 191 -62.01 5.82 -16.07
N GLY A 192 -61.02 6.54 -15.53
CA GLY A 192 -61.23 7.29 -14.29
C GLY A 192 -60.91 6.44 -13.05
N SER A 193 -60.36 6.94 -11.96
CA SER A 193 -60.07 8.31 -11.53
C SER A 193 -59.19 8.11 -10.27
N ALA A 194 -58.03 8.76 -10.21
CA ALA A 194 -57.81 9.99 -9.46
C ALA A 194 -57.57 9.72 -7.97
N LYS A 195 -56.35 9.98 -7.49
CA LYS A 195 -55.91 11.25 -6.84
C LYS A 195 -56.10 11.13 -5.32
N SER A 196 -55.33 11.77 -4.45
CA SER A 196 -54.12 12.60 -4.52
C SER A 196 -53.60 12.61 -3.07
N LYS A 197 -52.29 12.47 -2.84
CA LYS A 197 -51.40 13.58 -2.45
C LYS A 197 -52.08 14.74 -1.72
N GLY A 198 -51.71 14.88 -0.45
CA GLY A 198 -51.16 16.10 0.14
C GLY A 198 -49.85 15.70 0.79
#